data_AF-A0A8S3XK21-F1
#
_entry.id   AF-A0A8S3XK21-F1
#
_cell.length_a   1.000
_cell.length_b   1.000
_cell.length_c   1.000
_cell.angle_alpha   90.00
_cell.angle_beta   90.00
_cell.angle_gamma   90.00
#
_symmetry.space_group_name_H-M   'P 1'
#
loop_
_entity.id
_entity.type
_entity.pdbx_description
1 polymer ?
#
loop_
_entity_poly.entity_id
_entity_poly.type
_entity_poly.pdbx_seq_one_letter_code
_entity_poly.pdbx_strand_id
1 'polypeptide(L)'
;MENIMSESLRDIAMDFKLLLSEMKAIRAEMRLFHNSMTDLMTAIKMQSSRIDSIETRISALEDKSKCLQRYEVSTLEEKVSQLKSQILERDQDLFANYIQIAGFTDTSGENTADIILATAKKLCVDLDEHDVVSSERTVECCRTSFVINPMKTYQAVEGFGGAVTAEMQQLSTGRVCHE
;
A
#
# COMPACT_ATOMS: atom_id res chain seq x y z
N MET A 1 20.86 65.64 81.08
CA MET A 1 19.72 64.80 80.64
C MET A 1 19.13 65.30 79.32
N GLU A 2 18.96 66.61 79.11
CA GLU A 2 18.40 67.16 77.86
C GLU A 2 19.24 66.85 76.60
N ASN A 3 20.58 66.91 76.69
CA ASN A 3 21.44 66.62 75.52
C ASN A 3 21.31 65.16 75.03
N ILE A 4 21.14 64.22 75.97
CA ILE A 4 20.99 62.78 75.68
C ILE A 4 19.62 62.48 75.04
N MET A 5 18.55 63.16 75.47
CA MET A 5 17.25 63.05 74.81
C MET A 5 17.28 63.62 73.38
N SER A 6 18.07 64.67 73.13
CA SER A 6 18.19 65.26 71.80
C SER A 6 18.94 64.37 70.79
N GLU A 7 19.94 63.62 71.24
CA GLU A 7 20.66 62.64 70.41
C GLU A 7 19.77 61.46 70.06
N SER A 8 19.05 60.88 71.03
CA SER A 8 18.12 59.77 70.78
C SER A 8 17.00 60.14 69.80
N LEU A 9 16.46 61.37 69.88
CA LEU A 9 15.44 61.84 68.94
C LEU A 9 15.99 62.00 67.51
N ARG A 10 17.28 62.35 67.38
CA ARG A 10 17.97 62.50 66.10
C ARG A 10 18.21 61.15 65.43
N ASP A 11 18.61 60.14 66.19
CA ASP A 11 18.84 58.78 65.69
C ASP A 11 17.54 58.16 65.18
N ILE A 12 16.44 58.28 65.93
CA ILE A 12 15.10 57.83 65.49
C ILE A 12 14.69 58.53 64.19
N ALA A 13 14.98 59.84 64.06
CA ALA A 13 14.66 60.58 62.84
C ALA A 13 15.50 60.12 61.63
N MET A 14 16.73 59.66 61.86
CA MET A 14 17.57 59.07 60.80
C MET A 14 17.07 57.68 60.40
N ASP A 15 16.76 56.82 61.36
CA ASP A 15 16.20 55.48 61.12
C ASP A 15 14.87 55.55 60.37
N PHE A 16 14.01 56.51 60.74
CA PHE A 16 12.75 56.71 60.03
C PHE A 16 12.96 57.15 58.58
N LYS A 17 13.96 58.00 58.30
CA LYS A 17 14.30 58.39 56.93
C LYS A 17 14.87 57.22 56.13
N LEU A 18 15.70 56.38 56.76
CA LEU A 18 16.24 55.17 56.15
C LEU A 18 15.10 54.21 55.79
N LEU A 19 14.20 53.92 56.73
CA LEU A 19 13.03 53.07 56.51
C LEU A 19 12.17 53.59 55.36
N LEU A 20 11.92 54.90 55.29
CA LEU A 20 11.17 55.50 54.19
C LEU A 20 11.88 55.33 52.84
N SER A 21 13.21 55.35 52.82
CA SER A 21 13.99 55.11 51.60
C SER A 21 13.92 53.64 51.16
N GLU A 22 14.02 52.70 52.10
CA GLU A 22 13.87 51.27 51.84
C GLU A 22 12.47 50.92 51.35
N MET A 23 11.42 51.49 51.96
CA MET A 23 10.04 51.31 51.49
C MET A 23 9.83 51.83 50.07
N LYS A 24 10.52 52.90 49.67
CA LYS A 24 10.48 53.41 48.29
C LYS A 24 11.21 52.47 47.34
N ALA A 25 12.36 51.94 47.73
CA ALA A 25 13.12 50.97 46.94
C ALA A 25 12.33 49.67 46.72
N ILE A 26 11.76 49.10 47.79
CA ILE A 26 10.91 47.89 47.71
C ILE A 26 9.71 48.13 46.80
N ARG A 27 9.09 49.31 46.86
CA ARG A 27 7.95 49.64 45.97
C ARG A 27 8.40 49.73 44.51
N ALA A 28 9.60 50.20 44.24
CA ALA A 28 10.15 50.23 42.88
C ALA A 28 10.43 48.81 42.38
N GLU A 29 11.06 47.96 43.18
CA GLU A 29 11.32 46.56 42.85
C GLU A 29 10.02 45.77 42.63
N MET A 30 9.01 45.98 43.47
CA MET A 30 7.70 45.32 43.32
C MET A 30 7.01 45.73 42.01
N ARG A 31 7.18 46.97 41.55
CA ARG A 31 6.68 47.41 40.23
C ARG A 31 7.44 46.75 39.09
N LEU A 32 8.76 46.64 39.20
CA LEU A 32 9.58 45.95 38.19
C LEU A 32 9.20 44.47 38.11
N PHE A 33 9.05 43.81 39.25
CA PHE A 33 8.60 42.42 39.32
C PHE A 33 7.22 42.24 38.67
N HIS A 34 6.27 43.14 38.98
CA HIS A 34 4.95 43.10 38.36
C HIS A 34 5.02 43.24 36.84
N ASN A 35 5.84 44.16 36.33
CA ASN A 35 6.03 44.33 34.88
C ASN A 35 6.64 43.08 34.23
N SER A 36 7.67 42.50 34.83
CA SER A 36 8.27 41.25 34.35
C SER A 36 7.27 40.09 34.34
N MET A 37 6.39 40.02 35.34
CA MET A 37 5.34 39.01 35.41
C MET A 37 4.29 39.22 34.31
N THR A 38 3.90 40.48 34.04
CA THR A 38 2.98 40.76 32.94
C THR A 38 3.60 40.41 31.59
N ASP A 39 4.88 40.74 31.37
CA ASP A 39 5.59 40.41 30.14
C ASP A 39 5.67 38.90 29.94
N LEU A 40 6.02 38.15 30.99
CA LEU A 40 6.02 36.69 30.96
C LEU A 40 4.65 36.13 30.61
N MET A 41 3.58 36.67 31.21
CA MET A 41 2.22 36.21 30.94
C MET A 41 1.79 36.49 29.49
N THR A 42 2.21 37.61 28.90
CA THR A 42 1.98 37.89 27.48
C THR A 42 2.77 36.93 26.58
N ALA A 43 4.03 36.65 26.92
CA ALA A 43 4.86 35.70 26.19
C ALA A 43 4.26 34.29 26.20
N ILE A 44 3.77 33.83 27.35
CA ILE A 44 3.08 32.54 27.49
C ILE A 44 1.83 32.50 26.59
N LYS A 45 0.98 33.53 26.63
CA LYS A 45 -0.21 33.59 25.77
C LYS A 45 0.14 33.52 24.28
N MET A 46 1.17 34.24 23.85
CA MET A 46 1.64 34.18 22.47
C MET A 46 2.16 32.78 22.10
N GLN A 47 2.91 32.13 23.00
CA GLN A 47 3.40 30.78 22.77
C GLN A 47 2.26 29.76 22.71
N SER A 48 1.28 29.83 23.60
CA SER A 48 0.08 28.97 23.55
C SER A 48 -0.63 29.09 22.21
N SER A 49 -0.88 30.32 21.72
CA SER A 49 -1.50 30.53 20.41
C SER A 49 -0.67 29.95 19.25
N ARG A 50 0.67 30.03 19.33
CA ARG A 50 1.55 29.40 18.33
C ARG A 50 1.48 27.88 18.40
N ILE A 51 1.37 27.29 19.59
CA ILE A 51 1.22 25.85 19.78
C ILE A 51 -0.11 25.39 19.17
N ASP A 52 -1.23 26.07 19.46
CA ASP A 52 -2.54 25.74 18.89
C ASP A 52 -2.51 25.79 17.34
N SER A 53 -1.82 26.79 16.78
CA SER A 53 -1.63 26.90 15.32
C SER A 53 -0.77 25.78 14.74
N ILE A 54 0.22 25.29 15.49
CA ILE A 54 1.04 24.15 15.07
C ILE A 54 0.22 22.86 15.15
N GLU A 55 -0.52 22.64 16.23
CA GLU A 55 -1.38 21.47 16.41
C GLU A 55 -2.42 21.36 15.28
N THR A 56 -3.12 22.45 14.97
CA THR A 56 -4.09 22.47 13.86
C THR A 56 -3.45 22.15 12.51
N ARG A 57 -2.23 22.64 12.25
CA ARG A 57 -1.49 22.31 11.02
C ARG A 57 -1.04 20.86 10.98
N ILE A 58 -0.62 20.30 12.11
CA ILE A 58 -0.23 18.89 12.22
C ILE A 58 -1.46 18.01 11.94
N SER A 59 -2.60 18.28 12.58
CA SER A 59 -3.83 17.52 12.34
C SER A 59 -4.24 17.55 10.86
N ALA A 60 -4.19 18.72 10.20
CA ALA A 60 -4.50 18.83 8.78
C ALA A 60 -3.53 18.03 7.88
N LEU A 61 -2.24 17.99 8.23
CA LEU A 61 -1.24 17.21 7.52
C LEU A 61 -1.44 15.70 7.72
N GLU A 62 -1.76 15.27 8.93
CA GLU A 62 -2.06 13.88 9.25
C GLU A 62 -3.29 13.38 8.48
N ASP A 63 -4.35 14.18 8.43
CA ASP A 63 -5.57 13.84 7.69
C ASP A 63 -5.32 13.75 6.18
N LYS A 64 -4.55 14.71 5.63
CA LYS A 64 -4.12 14.65 4.23
C LYS A 64 -3.28 13.41 3.94
N SER A 65 -2.35 13.07 4.82
CA SER A 65 -1.49 11.89 4.69
C SER A 65 -2.31 10.60 4.70
N LYS A 66 -3.27 10.46 5.62
CA LYS A 66 -4.18 9.30 5.68
C LYS A 66 -5.02 9.18 4.41
N CYS A 67 -5.53 10.30 3.89
CA CYS A 67 -6.33 10.33 2.68
C CYS A 67 -5.52 9.90 1.45
N LEU A 68 -4.32 10.47 1.28
CA LEU A 68 -3.41 10.12 0.18
C LEU A 68 -2.99 8.66 0.25
N GLN A 69 -2.56 8.18 1.43
CA GLN A 69 -2.15 6.79 1.60
C GLN A 69 -3.29 5.83 1.26
N ARG A 70 -4.52 6.11 1.69
CA ARG A 70 -5.67 5.26 1.38
C ARG A 70 -6.02 5.28 -0.11
N TYR A 71 -6.02 6.46 -0.74
CA TYR A 71 -6.39 6.61 -2.15
C TYR A 71 -5.33 6.03 -3.09
N GLU A 72 -4.05 6.37 -2.88
CA GLU A 72 -2.95 5.89 -3.71
C GLU A 72 -2.77 4.38 -3.60
N VAL A 73 -2.86 3.81 -2.38
CA VAL A 73 -2.76 2.37 -2.19
C VAL A 73 -3.95 1.66 -2.85
N SER A 74 -5.19 2.12 -2.61
CA SER A 74 -6.37 1.48 -3.20
C SER A 74 -6.37 1.53 -4.74
N THR A 75 -5.99 2.67 -5.33
CA THR A 75 -5.94 2.80 -6.79
C THR A 75 -4.80 2.00 -7.41
N LEU A 76 -3.68 1.88 -6.71
CA LEU A 76 -2.57 1.03 -7.15
C LEU A 76 -2.94 -0.45 -7.05
N GLU A 77 -3.58 -0.88 -5.96
CA GLU A 77 -4.07 -2.24 -5.77
C GLU A 77 -5.08 -2.63 -6.85
N GLU A 78 -6.01 -1.73 -7.19
CA GLU A 78 -6.99 -1.95 -8.26
C GLU A 78 -6.30 -2.13 -9.61
N LYS A 79 -5.33 -1.27 -9.95
CA LYS A 79 -4.54 -1.38 -11.19
C LYS A 79 -3.74 -2.68 -11.23
N VAL A 80 -3.11 -3.06 -10.13
CA VAL A 80 -2.36 -4.33 -10.04
C VAL A 80 -3.30 -5.51 -10.22
N SER A 81 -4.48 -5.48 -9.62
CA SER A 81 -5.51 -6.51 -9.79
C SER A 81 -5.94 -6.61 -11.26
N GLN A 82 -6.26 -5.48 -11.90
CA GLN A 82 -6.65 -5.42 -13.29
C GLN A 82 -5.57 -5.97 -14.23
N LEU A 83 -4.31 -5.56 -14.02
CA LEU A 83 -3.19 -6.05 -14.82
C LEU A 83 -2.96 -7.56 -14.64
N LYS A 84 -3.10 -8.08 -13.42
CA LYS A 84 -3.03 -9.52 -13.17
C LYS A 84 -4.12 -10.27 -13.93
N SER A 85 -5.36 -9.77 -13.91
CA SER A 85 -6.46 -10.38 -14.67
C SER A 85 -6.19 -10.36 -16.17
N GLN A 86 -5.68 -9.26 -16.72
CA GLN A 86 -5.34 -9.18 -18.15
C GLN A 86 -4.22 -10.13 -18.56
N ILE A 87 -3.21 -10.32 -17.70
CA ILE A 87 -2.14 -11.31 -17.95
C ILE A 87 -2.74 -12.72 -17.96
N LEU A 88 -3.56 -13.06 -16.96
CA LEU A 88 -4.19 -14.37 -16.89
C LEU A 88 -5.08 -14.66 -18.11
N GLU A 89 -5.85 -13.68 -18.57
CA GLU A 89 -6.68 -13.79 -19.78
C GLU A 89 -5.81 -14.01 -21.02
N ARG A 90 -4.74 -13.23 -21.18
CA ARG A 90 -3.77 -13.38 -22.28
C ARG A 90 -3.09 -14.74 -22.26
N ASP A 91 -2.69 -15.23 -21.10
CA ASP A 91 -2.07 -16.54 -20.94
C ASP A 91 -3.05 -17.65 -21.29
N GLN A 92 -4.32 -17.54 -20.87
CA GLN A 92 -5.37 -18.49 -21.22
C GLN A 92 -5.63 -18.52 -22.73
N ASP A 93 -5.66 -17.35 -23.39
CA ASP A 93 -5.78 -17.25 -24.85
C ASP A 93 -4.60 -17.89 -25.57
N LEU A 94 -3.38 -17.74 -25.05
CA LEU A 94 -2.19 -18.39 -25.59
C LEU A 94 -2.25 -19.92 -25.42
N PHE A 95 -2.73 -20.40 -24.27
CA PHE A 95 -2.88 -21.83 -24.01
C PHE A 95 -4.02 -22.47 -24.81
N ALA A 96 -4.99 -21.71 -25.32
CA ALA A 96 -6.06 -22.27 -26.15
C ALA A 96 -5.56 -22.99 -27.41
N ASN A 97 -4.38 -22.61 -27.92
CA ASN A 97 -3.75 -23.24 -29.09
C ASN A 97 -2.72 -24.31 -28.72
N TYR A 98 -2.45 -24.50 -27.43
CA TYR A 98 -1.46 -25.45 -26.93
C TYR A 98 -2.14 -26.76 -26.55
N ILE A 99 -1.84 -27.83 -27.26
CA ILE A 99 -2.37 -29.17 -26.97
C ILE A 99 -1.24 -30.05 -26.46
N GLN A 100 -1.50 -30.69 -25.32
CA GLN A 100 -0.60 -31.68 -24.73
C GLN A 100 -1.20 -33.07 -24.88
N ILE A 101 -0.42 -33.96 -25.49
CA ILE A 101 -0.74 -35.37 -25.63
C ILE A 101 0.24 -36.16 -24.76
N ALA A 102 -0.30 -37.00 -23.88
CA ALA A 102 0.48 -37.85 -22.98
C ALA A 102 0.28 -39.34 -23.29
N GLY A 103 1.19 -40.19 -22.83
CA GLY A 103 1.05 -41.64 -22.90
C GLY A 103 1.64 -42.29 -24.15
N PHE A 104 2.54 -41.61 -24.87
CA PHE A 104 3.27 -42.18 -25.99
C PHE A 104 4.58 -42.78 -25.53
N THR A 105 4.96 -43.94 -26.06
CA THR A 105 6.27 -44.55 -25.78
C THR A 105 7.36 -43.80 -26.55
N ASP A 106 8.54 -43.68 -25.95
CA ASP A 106 9.67 -43.00 -26.59
C ASP A 106 10.44 -43.99 -27.47
N THR A 107 10.32 -43.80 -28.77
CA THR A 107 10.96 -44.61 -29.80
C THR A 107 11.90 -43.73 -30.62
N SER A 108 13.16 -44.15 -30.72
CA SER A 108 14.22 -43.35 -31.36
C SER A 108 13.95 -43.14 -32.84
N GLY A 109 14.09 -41.90 -33.31
CA GLY A 109 13.93 -41.53 -34.72
C GLY A 109 12.49 -41.27 -35.17
N GLU A 110 11.51 -41.26 -34.26
CA GLU A 110 10.15 -40.86 -34.60
C GLU A 110 10.01 -39.34 -34.77
N ASN A 111 9.28 -38.94 -35.82
CA ASN A 111 8.85 -37.57 -36.01
C ASN A 111 7.63 -37.28 -35.12
N THR A 112 7.69 -36.21 -34.32
CA THR A 112 6.60 -35.81 -33.43
C THR A 112 5.35 -35.38 -34.20
N ALA A 113 5.50 -34.82 -35.40
CA ALA A 113 4.38 -34.41 -36.25
C ALA A 113 3.52 -35.62 -36.70
N ASP A 114 4.16 -36.73 -37.09
CA ASP A 114 3.47 -37.94 -37.54
C ASP A 114 2.61 -38.56 -36.43
N ILE A 115 3.11 -38.52 -35.19
CA ILE A 115 2.38 -38.99 -34.01
C ILE A 115 1.13 -38.14 -33.77
N ILE A 116 1.25 -36.82 -33.91
CA ILE A 116 0.14 -35.88 -33.77
C ILE A 116 -0.92 -36.14 -34.85
N LEU A 117 -0.51 -36.25 -36.12
CA LEU A 117 -1.42 -36.53 -37.24
C LEU A 117 -2.13 -37.89 -37.09
N ALA A 118 -1.40 -38.93 -36.68
CA ALA A 118 -1.98 -40.24 -36.41
C ALA A 118 -2.99 -40.19 -35.25
N THR A 119 -2.73 -39.38 -34.23
CA THR A 119 -3.63 -39.19 -33.08
C THR A 119 -4.86 -38.39 -33.47
N ALA A 120 -4.70 -37.29 -34.20
CA ALA A 120 -5.78 -36.49 -34.75
C ALA A 120 -6.74 -37.35 -35.60
N LYS A 121 -6.18 -38.17 -36.49
CA LYS A 121 -6.95 -39.10 -37.33
C LYS A 121 -7.74 -40.13 -36.50
N LYS A 122 -7.19 -40.60 -35.38
CA LYS A 122 -7.90 -41.49 -34.44
C LYS A 122 -9.02 -40.79 -33.68
N LEU A 123 -8.87 -39.49 -33.42
CA LEU A 123 -9.89 -38.64 -32.79
C LEU A 123 -10.88 -38.04 -33.79
N CYS A 124 -10.79 -38.42 -35.08
CA CYS A 124 -11.60 -37.89 -36.17
C CYS A 124 -11.48 -36.36 -36.36
N VAL A 125 -10.31 -35.79 -36.05
CA VAL A 125 -10.00 -34.37 -36.29
C VAL A 125 -9.21 -34.26 -37.58
N ASP A 126 -9.68 -33.42 -38.51
CA ASP A 126 -9.01 -33.14 -39.79
C ASP A 126 -7.87 -32.13 -39.58
N LEU A 127 -6.68 -32.66 -39.38
CA LEU A 127 -5.44 -31.90 -39.16
C LEU A 127 -4.45 -32.24 -40.27
N ASP A 128 -3.86 -31.20 -40.85
CA ASP A 128 -2.80 -31.28 -41.85
C ASP A 128 -1.46 -30.87 -41.23
N GLU A 129 -0.34 -31.24 -41.86
CA GLU A 129 1.01 -30.96 -41.33
C GLU A 129 1.26 -29.43 -41.22
N HIS A 130 0.64 -28.65 -42.10
CA HIS A 130 0.70 -27.18 -42.10
C HIS A 130 -0.08 -26.52 -40.94
N ASP A 131 -0.95 -27.26 -40.27
CA ASP A 131 -1.70 -26.75 -39.12
C ASP A 131 -0.89 -26.80 -37.82
N VAL A 132 0.17 -27.63 -37.79
CA VAL A 132 1.08 -27.78 -36.66
C VAL A 132 2.18 -26.73 -36.78
N VAL A 133 2.17 -25.74 -35.89
CA VAL A 133 3.15 -24.64 -35.89
C VAL A 133 4.48 -25.08 -35.27
N SER A 134 4.41 -25.88 -34.20
CA SER A 134 5.58 -26.42 -33.50
C SER A 134 5.18 -27.68 -32.76
N SER A 135 6.06 -28.68 -32.74
CA SER A 135 5.87 -29.93 -32.00
C SER A 135 7.15 -30.29 -31.25
N GLU A 136 7.05 -30.41 -29.93
CA GLU A 136 8.17 -30.74 -29.06
C GLU A 136 7.81 -31.91 -28.14
N ARG A 137 8.79 -32.80 -27.91
CA ARG A 137 8.71 -33.83 -26.87
C ARG A 137 9.33 -33.31 -25.59
N THR A 138 8.57 -33.28 -24.51
CA THR A 138 9.03 -32.83 -23.19
C THR A 138 9.55 -34.02 -22.38
N VAL A 139 10.82 -33.93 -21.93
CA VAL A 139 11.61 -35.04 -21.37
C VAL A 139 11.08 -35.56 -20.02
N GLU A 140 10.27 -34.76 -19.31
CA GLU A 140 9.84 -35.11 -17.96
C GLU A 140 8.74 -36.18 -17.88
N CYS A 141 8.05 -36.56 -18.98
CA CYS A 141 6.95 -37.53 -18.87
C CYS A 141 6.46 -38.17 -20.19
N CYS A 142 7.32 -38.41 -21.19
CA CYS A 142 6.91 -38.89 -22.52
C CYS A 142 5.71 -38.09 -23.09
N ARG A 143 5.71 -36.76 -22.89
CA ARG A 143 4.64 -35.86 -23.33
C ARG A 143 5.05 -35.22 -24.64
N THR A 144 4.13 -35.22 -25.61
CA THR A 144 4.29 -34.46 -26.85
C THR A 144 3.37 -33.26 -26.76
N SER A 145 3.94 -32.07 -26.92
CA SER A 145 3.19 -30.83 -26.88
C SER A 145 3.31 -30.12 -28.22
N PHE A 146 2.21 -29.54 -28.69
CA PHE A 146 2.21 -28.84 -29.98
C PHE A 146 1.26 -27.65 -30.00
N VAL A 147 1.57 -26.71 -30.89
CA VAL A 147 0.79 -25.50 -31.10
C VAL A 147 0.06 -25.60 -32.43
N ILE A 148 -1.27 -25.44 -32.41
CA ILE A 148 -2.09 -25.42 -33.63
C ILE A 148 -2.27 -23.98 -34.10
N ASN A 149 -2.36 -23.79 -35.42
CA ASN A 149 -2.69 -22.51 -36.01
C ASN A 149 -4.08 -22.00 -35.51
N PRO A 150 -4.15 -20.78 -34.96
CA PRO A 150 -5.38 -20.23 -34.35
C PRO A 150 -6.60 -20.17 -35.29
N MET A 151 -6.40 -20.19 -36.62
CA MET A 151 -7.51 -20.17 -37.59
C MET A 151 -8.32 -21.48 -37.64
N LYS A 152 -7.75 -22.63 -37.21
CA LYS A 152 -8.46 -23.92 -37.20
C LYS A 152 -8.99 -24.32 -35.82
N THR A 153 -8.48 -23.75 -34.73
CA THR A 153 -8.99 -24.02 -33.36
C THR A 153 -10.46 -23.61 -33.20
N TYR A 154 -10.91 -22.54 -33.88
CA TYR A 154 -12.31 -22.11 -33.84
C TYR A 154 -13.29 -23.09 -34.51
N GLN A 155 -12.86 -23.87 -35.51
CA GLN A 155 -13.75 -24.83 -36.20
C GLN A 155 -13.98 -26.13 -35.39
N ALA A 156 -13.04 -26.52 -34.52
CA ALA A 156 -13.18 -27.72 -33.69
C ALA A 156 -14.12 -27.52 -32.49
N VAL A 157 -14.24 -26.29 -31.98
CA VAL A 157 -15.09 -25.97 -30.81
C VAL A 157 -16.58 -25.94 -31.17
N GLU A 158 -16.94 -25.56 -32.39
CA GLU A 158 -18.34 -25.56 -32.84
C GLU A 158 -18.88 -26.98 -33.15
N GLY A 159 -18.02 -27.96 -33.43
CA GLY A 159 -18.40 -29.36 -33.69
C GLY A 159 -18.74 -30.19 -32.44
N PHE A 160 -18.34 -29.72 -31.25
CA PHE A 160 -18.61 -30.35 -29.95
C PHE A 160 -19.57 -29.53 -29.06
N GLY A 161 -20.35 -28.64 -29.68
CA GLY A 161 -21.36 -27.82 -29.02
C GLY A 161 -22.52 -28.65 -28.47
N GLY A 162 -22.37 -29.21 -27.27
CA GLY A 162 -23.48 -29.84 -26.56
C GLY A 162 -23.25 -30.21 -25.09
N ALA A 163 -22.00 -30.45 -24.64
CA ALA A 163 -21.81 -31.04 -23.31
C ALA A 163 -20.71 -30.43 -22.42
N VAL A 164 -19.78 -29.62 -22.95
CA VAL A 164 -18.55 -29.30 -22.18
C VAL A 164 -18.65 -27.99 -21.37
N THR A 165 -19.68 -27.16 -21.57
CA THR A 165 -19.84 -25.91 -20.81
C THR A 165 -20.32 -26.11 -19.36
N ALA A 166 -20.62 -27.34 -18.91
CA ALA A 166 -21.15 -27.59 -17.57
C ALA A 166 -20.11 -27.92 -16.49
N GLU A 167 -18.90 -28.40 -16.84
CA GLU A 167 -17.92 -28.85 -15.83
C GLU A 167 -16.87 -27.80 -15.44
N MET A 168 -16.66 -26.76 -16.24
CA MET A 168 -15.63 -25.75 -15.96
C MET A 168 -16.05 -24.68 -14.94
N GLN A 169 -17.31 -24.70 -14.47
CA GLN A 169 -17.83 -23.74 -13.49
C GLN A 169 -17.82 -24.26 -12.05
N GLN A 170 -17.52 -25.55 -11.80
CA GLN A 170 -17.57 -26.13 -10.44
C GLN A 170 -16.23 -26.12 -9.68
N LEU A 171 -15.11 -25.76 -10.32
CA LEU A 171 -13.80 -25.73 -9.65
C LEU A 171 -13.44 -24.39 -8.99
N SER A 172 -14.30 -23.36 -9.05
CA SER A 172 -14.01 -22.04 -8.45
C SER A 172 -14.64 -21.79 -7.08
N THR A 173 -15.48 -22.68 -6.55
CA THR A 173 -16.03 -22.55 -5.18
C THR A 173 -15.42 -23.59 -4.25
N GLY A 174 -14.12 -23.41 -3.97
CA GLY A 174 -13.44 -24.09 -2.86
C GLY A 174 -14.01 -23.62 -1.53
N ARG A 175 -14.61 -24.56 -0.79
CA ARG A 175 -15.10 -24.40 0.58
C ARG A 175 -13.94 -24.03 1.49
N VAL A 176 -14.12 -22.95 2.25
CA VAL A 176 -13.35 -22.66 3.45
C VAL A 176 -13.80 -23.67 4.52
N CYS A 177 -12.95 -24.64 4.83
CA CYS A 177 -13.05 -25.41 6.07
C CYS A 177 -12.15 -24.73 7.10
N HIS A 178 -12.76 -24.10 8.10
CA HIS A 178 -12.12 -23.69 9.34
C HIS A 178 -11.96 -24.93 10.24
N GLU A 179 -10.75 -25.17 10.72
CA GLU A 179 -10.51 -25.69 12.07
C GLU A 179 -10.33 -24.51 13.03
#